data_AF-A0A2E4EB83-F1
#
_entry.id   AF-A0A2E4EB83-F1
#
_cell.length_a   1.000
_cell.length_b   1.000
_cell.length_c   1.000
_cell.angle_alpha   90.00
_cell.angle_beta   90.00
_cell.angle_gamma   90.00
#
_symmetry.space_group_name_H-M   'P 1'
#
loop_
_entity.id
_entity.type
_entity.pdbx_description
1 polymer ?
#
loop_
_entity_poly.entity_id
_entity_poly.type
_entity_poly.pdbx_seq_one_letter_code
_entity_poly.pdbx_strand_id
1 'polypeptide(L)'
;MKTIKSITIIQAILFRLFSKIAILAISFALLVLYSKIILGQSCEISYTVILENRKGGFYAGQKIAFYSKSGELKFEQTSNAKGTAEFTLPCNSTYDLRVSNYTGSKEVRIPSFNGAQMKKRMSYEPDMIAK
;
A
#
# COMPACT_ATOMS: atom_id res chain seq x y z
N MET A 1 -57.79 -15.68 -43.02
CA MET A 1 -56.31 -15.74 -43.07
C MET A 1 -55.63 -14.43 -42.62
N LYS A 2 -56.16 -13.71 -41.61
CA LYS A 2 -55.61 -12.41 -41.14
C LYS A 2 -54.94 -12.53 -39.75
N THR A 3 -55.36 -13.52 -38.96
CA THR A 3 -54.95 -13.76 -37.57
C THR A 3 -53.50 -14.24 -37.42
N ILE A 4 -52.99 -15.02 -38.39
CA ILE A 4 -51.65 -15.62 -38.31
C ILE A 4 -50.54 -14.57 -38.46
N LYS A 5 -50.75 -13.52 -39.28
CA LYS A 5 -49.76 -12.43 -39.48
C LYS A 5 -49.60 -11.55 -38.24
N SER A 6 -50.67 -11.33 -37.47
CA SER A 6 -50.61 -10.53 -36.23
C SER A 6 -49.79 -11.21 -35.14
N ILE A 7 -49.86 -12.54 -35.02
CA ILE A 7 -49.09 -13.30 -34.02
C ILE A 7 -47.58 -13.21 -34.31
N THR A 8 -47.18 -13.32 -35.58
CA THR A 8 -45.77 -13.23 -35.98
C THR A 8 -45.15 -11.86 -35.72
N ILE A 9 -45.93 -10.78 -35.92
CA ILE A 9 -45.48 -9.41 -35.65
C ILE A 9 -45.29 -9.17 -34.14
N ILE A 10 -46.21 -9.66 -33.30
CA ILE A 10 -46.12 -9.53 -31.84
C ILE A 10 -44.90 -10.30 -31.30
N GLN A 11 -44.66 -11.52 -31.79
CA GLN A 11 -43.47 -12.31 -31.43
C GLN A 11 -42.16 -11.61 -31.83
N ALA A 12 -42.11 -10.99 -33.02
CA ALA A 12 -40.92 -10.26 -33.47
C ALA A 12 -40.67 -8.97 -32.65
N ILE A 13 -41.71 -8.26 -32.23
CA ILE A 13 -41.59 -7.07 -31.38
C ILE A 13 -41.13 -7.46 -29.98
N LEU A 14 -41.72 -8.51 -29.39
CA LEU A 14 -41.32 -9.03 -28.08
C LEU A 14 -39.85 -9.47 -28.09
N PHE A 15 -39.41 -10.21 -29.11
CA PHE A 15 -38.01 -10.65 -29.24
C PHE A 15 -37.03 -9.46 -29.32
N ARG A 16 -37.36 -8.41 -30.08
CA ARG A 16 -36.56 -7.18 -30.16
C ARG A 16 -36.51 -6.42 -28.83
N LEU A 17 -37.58 -6.47 -28.04
CA LEU A 17 -37.63 -5.83 -26.73
C LEU A 17 -36.76 -6.58 -25.70
N PHE A 18 -36.89 -7.90 -25.64
CA PHE A 18 -36.09 -8.76 -24.74
C PHE A 18 -34.59 -8.66 -25.03
N SER A 19 -34.20 -8.63 -26.31
CA SER A 19 -32.80 -8.49 -26.72
C SER A 19 -32.17 -7.18 -26.19
N LYS A 20 -32.88 -6.06 -26.26
CA LYS A 20 -32.38 -4.76 -25.76
C LYS A 20 -32.19 -4.76 -24.24
N ILE A 21 -33.12 -5.36 -23.50
CA ILE A 21 -33.03 -5.46 -22.03
C ILE A 21 -31.84 -6.34 -21.62
N ALA A 22 -31.62 -7.46 -22.31
CA ALA A 22 -30.49 -8.34 -22.06
C ALA A 22 -29.14 -7.64 -22.30
N ILE A 23 -29.02 -6.89 -23.41
CA ILE A 23 -27.80 -6.12 -23.71
C ILE A 23 -27.55 -5.05 -22.63
N LEU A 24 -28.60 -4.36 -22.17
CA LEU A 24 -28.49 -3.35 -21.11
C LEU A 24 -28.02 -3.99 -19.78
N ALA A 25 -28.59 -5.14 -19.41
CA ALA A 25 -28.23 -5.86 -18.18
C ALA A 25 -26.79 -6.38 -18.21
N ILE A 26 -26.34 -6.92 -19.35
CA ILE A 26 -24.95 -7.38 -19.53
C ILE A 26 -23.98 -6.18 -19.46
N SER A 27 -24.33 -5.06 -20.09
CA SER A 27 -23.51 -3.84 -20.07
C SER A 27 -23.36 -3.27 -18.64
N PHE A 28 -24.46 -3.28 -17.88
CA PHE A 28 -24.45 -2.88 -16.47
C PHE A 28 -23.63 -3.82 -15.59
N ALA A 29 -23.78 -5.14 -15.77
CA ALA A 29 -22.98 -6.13 -15.06
C ALA A 29 -21.48 -5.99 -15.36
N LEU A 30 -21.11 -5.74 -16.61
CA LEU A 30 -19.72 -5.46 -17.00
C LEU A 30 -19.21 -4.18 -16.33
N LEU A 31 -19.98 -3.09 -16.31
CA LEU A 31 -19.59 -1.84 -15.66
C LEU A 31 -19.34 -2.02 -14.15
N VAL A 32 -20.16 -2.82 -13.47
CA VAL A 32 -19.98 -3.16 -12.04
C VAL A 32 -18.73 -4.03 -11.80
N LEU A 33 -18.34 -4.87 -12.77
CA LEU A 33 -17.12 -5.66 -12.68
C LEU A 33 -15.86 -4.80 -12.91
N TYR A 34 -15.90 -3.84 -13.83
CA TYR A 34 -14.77 -2.94 -14.11
C TYR A 34 -14.44 -2.00 -12.95
N SER A 35 -15.44 -1.53 -12.18
CA SER A 35 -15.20 -0.62 -11.05
C SER A 35 -14.38 -1.24 -9.92
N LYS A 36 -14.33 -2.58 -9.81
CA LYS A 36 -13.54 -3.29 -8.80
C LYS A 36 -12.05 -3.36 -9.10
N ILE A 37 -11.63 -3.12 -10.34
CA ILE A 37 -10.23 -3.31 -10.77
C ILE A 37 -9.37 -2.05 -10.47
N ILE A 38 -9.99 -0.88 -10.28
CA ILE A 38 -9.28 0.40 -10.06
C ILE A 38 -8.88 0.60 -8.57
N LEU A 39 -9.40 -0.23 -7.66
CA LEU A 39 -9.02 -0.22 -6.25
C LEU A 39 -7.75 -1.07 -6.03
N GLY A 40 -6.59 -0.41 -6.05
CA GLY A 40 -5.49 -0.82 -5.15
C GLY A 40 -4.37 -1.64 -5.74
N GLN A 41 -3.62 -1.09 -6.71
CA GLN A 41 -2.18 -1.34 -6.66
C GLN A 41 -1.62 -0.51 -5.50
N SER A 42 -1.58 -1.08 -4.29
CA SER A 42 -0.90 -0.43 -3.17
C SER A 42 0.56 -0.27 -3.57
N CYS A 43 0.99 0.99 -3.71
CA CYS A 43 2.39 1.28 -3.98
C CYS A 43 3.12 1.17 -2.64
N GLU A 44 3.99 0.18 -2.54
CA GLU A 44 4.73 -0.13 -1.34
C GLU A 44 6.21 -0.32 -1.66
N ILE A 45 7.06 0.02 -0.70
CA ILE A 45 8.50 -0.20 -0.79
C ILE A 45 8.99 -1.00 0.41
N SER A 46 10.05 -1.79 0.20
CA SER A 46 10.78 -2.40 1.30
C SER A 46 11.82 -1.41 1.82
N TYR A 47 11.76 -1.08 3.10
CA TYR A 47 12.66 -0.15 3.76
C TYR A 47 13.40 -0.85 4.91
N THR A 48 14.72 -0.95 4.79
CA THR A 48 15.58 -1.58 5.79
C THR A 48 16.33 -0.52 6.59
N VAL A 49 16.16 -0.50 7.91
CA VAL A 49 16.98 0.28 8.85
C VAL A 49 18.05 -0.62 9.44
N ILE A 50 19.30 -0.15 9.47
CA ILE A 50 20.42 -0.82 10.15
C ILE A 50 21.01 0.12 11.19
N LEU A 51 21.11 -0.36 12.43
CA LEU A 51 21.70 0.34 13.56
C LEU A 51 23.12 -0.18 13.83
N GLU A 52 24.11 0.67 13.65
CA GLU A 52 25.54 0.35 13.77
C GLU A 52 26.17 1.10 14.95
N ASN A 53 27.04 0.43 15.69
CA ASN A 53 27.88 1.06 16.70
C ASN A 53 29.16 1.57 16.04
N ARG A 54 29.51 2.85 16.27
CA ARG A 54 30.73 3.48 15.73
C ARG A 54 32.02 2.80 16.20
N LYS A 55 32.01 2.10 17.34
CA LYS A 55 33.13 1.28 17.83
C LYS A 55 33.11 -0.16 17.31
N GLY A 56 32.15 -0.50 16.44
CA GLY A 56 31.96 -1.83 15.88
C GLY A 56 30.79 -2.59 16.51
N GLY A 57 30.15 -3.44 15.71
CA GLY A 57 28.96 -4.20 16.09
C GLY A 57 27.64 -3.50 15.72
N PHE A 58 26.54 -4.11 16.13
CA PHE A 58 25.18 -3.69 15.79
C PHE A 58 24.30 -3.58 17.04
N TYR A 59 23.32 -2.66 17.01
CA TYR A 59 22.35 -2.54 18.09
C TYR A 59 21.13 -3.43 17.84
N ALA A 60 21.13 -4.61 18.45
CA ALA A 60 19.98 -5.51 18.48
C ALA A 60 18.95 -5.11 19.54
N GLY A 61 17.70 -5.55 19.37
CA GLY A 61 16.62 -5.37 20.35
C GLY A 61 16.11 -3.93 20.48
N GLN A 62 16.51 -3.02 19.59
CA GLN A 62 16.06 -1.63 19.64
C GLN A 62 14.73 -1.47 18.91
N LYS A 63 13.80 -0.72 19.51
CA LYS A 63 12.55 -0.33 18.86
C LYS A 63 12.84 0.76 17.84
N ILE A 64 12.36 0.57 16.62
CA ILE A 64 12.46 1.52 15.52
C ILE A 64 11.03 1.82 15.08
N ALA A 65 10.65 3.08 15.10
CA ALA A 65 9.28 3.52 14.86
C ALA A 65 9.23 4.65 13.83
N PHE A 66 8.26 4.57 12.93
CA PHE A 66 7.93 5.62 11.98
C PHE A 66 6.66 6.33 12.46
N TYR A 67 6.76 7.64 12.61
CA TYR A 67 5.65 8.52 12.97
C TYR A 67 5.24 9.35 11.76
N SER A 68 3.94 9.65 11.64
CA SER A 68 3.47 10.68 10.72
C SER A 68 4.01 12.07 11.14
N LYS A 69 3.87 13.06 10.26
CA LYS A 69 4.16 14.46 10.59
C LYS A 69 3.27 15.04 11.70
N SER A 70 2.12 14.44 11.96
CA SER A 70 1.26 14.78 13.11
C SER A 70 1.73 14.13 14.42
N GLY A 71 2.79 13.30 14.39
CA GLY A 71 3.30 12.59 15.56
C GLY A 71 2.56 11.29 15.89
N GLU A 72 1.69 10.81 15.00
CA GLU A 72 0.98 9.54 15.16
C GLU A 72 1.90 8.37 14.79
N LEU A 73 1.97 7.34 15.64
CA LEU A 73 2.72 6.12 15.34
C LEU A 73 2.07 5.38 14.15
N LYS A 74 2.84 5.10 13.11
CA LYS A 74 2.34 4.37 11.91
C LYS A 74 2.91 2.97 11.81
N PHE A 75 4.20 2.81 12.06
CA PHE A 75 4.88 1.53 11.96
C PHE A 75 5.91 1.38 13.08
N GLU A 76 6.10 0.17 13.57
CA GLU A 76 7.07 -0.16 14.60
C GLU A 76 7.65 -1.55 14.35
N GLN A 77 8.97 -1.68 14.51
CA GLN A 77 9.67 -2.96 14.50
C GLN A 77 10.82 -2.95 15.52
N THR A 78 11.29 -4.15 15.87
CA THR A 78 12.48 -4.32 16.71
C THR A 78 13.65 -4.81 15.88
N SER A 79 14.84 -4.22 16.07
CA SER A 79 16.04 -4.64 15.38
C SER A 79 16.47 -6.05 15.78
N ASN A 80 16.87 -6.86 14.80
CA ASN A 80 17.36 -8.22 15.01
C ASN A 80 18.81 -8.25 15.50
N ALA A 81 19.40 -9.45 15.62
CA ALA A 81 20.80 -9.64 16.06
C ALA A 81 21.85 -8.94 15.17
N LYS A 82 21.50 -8.60 13.93
CA LYS A 82 22.34 -7.83 12.99
C LYS A 82 22.00 -6.33 13.01
N GLY A 83 21.31 -5.86 14.05
CA GLY A 83 20.81 -4.49 14.20
C GLY A 83 19.90 -4.04 13.07
N THR A 84 19.25 -4.96 12.37
CA THR A 84 18.43 -4.68 11.19
C THR A 84 16.95 -4.77 11.51
N ALA A 85 16.14 -3.84 11.01
CA ALA A 85 14.69 -3.91 10.99
C ALA A 85 14.17 -3.60 9.59
N GLU A 86 13.20 -4.37 9.14
CA GLU A 86 12.62 -4.29 7.79
C GLU A 86 11.17 -3.85 7.87
N PHE A 87 10.79 -2.92 7.01
CA PHE A 87 9.48 -2.31 6.96
C PHE A 87 8.93 -2.35 5.54
N THR A 88 7.61 -2.42 5.41
CA THR A 88 6.91 -2.16 4.17
C THR A 88 6.20 -0.82 4.31
N LEU A 89 6.62 0.17 3.52
CA LEU A 89 6.14 1.55 3.65
C LEU A 89 5.37 1.98 2.38
N PRO A 90 4.24 2.68 2.51
CA PRO A 90 3.52 3.26 1.38
C PRO A 90 4.40 4.23 0.59
N CYS A 91 4.32 4.20 -0.73
CA CYS A 91 4.98 5.20 -1.59
C CYS A 91 4.50 6.63 -1.31
N ASN A 92 5.31 7.62 -1.69
CA ASN A 92 4.98 9.06 -1.55
C ASN A 92 4.61 9.50 -0.14
N SER A 93 5.09 8.79 0.87
CA SER A 93 4.88 9.12 2.27
C SER A 93 6.11 9.79 2.85
N THR A 94 5.90 10.59 3.89
CA THR A 94 6.99 11.16 4.67
C THR A 94 6.74 10.84 6.13
N TYR A 95 7.77 10.35 6.80
CA TYR A 95 7.73 9.93 8.19
C TYR A 95 8.88 10.52 8.98
N ASP A 96 8.69 10.60 10.30
CA ASP A 96 9.77 10.83 11.25
C ASP A 96 10.17 9.49 11.85
N LEU A 97 11.39 9.06 11.55
CA LEU A 97 12.00 7.84 12.08
C LEU A 97 12.59 8.12 13.47
N ARG A 98 12.22 7.28 14.45
CA ARG A 98 12.74 7.32 15.82
C ARG A 98 13.28 5.95 16.22
N VAL A 99 14.31 5.95 17.05
CA VAL A 99 14.94 4.74 17.60
C VAL A 99 14.87 4.83 19.12
N SER A 100 14.53 3.74 19.80
CA SER A 100 14.49 3.69 21.25
C SER A 100 15.84 4.11 21.84
N ASN A 101 15.79 4.81 22.98
CA ASN A 101 16.96 5.32 23.69
C ASN A 101 17.76 6.41 22.94
N TYR A 102 17.32 6.86 21.76
CA TYR A 102 17.89 7.98 21.03
C TYR A 102 16.87 9.11 20.89
N THR A 103 17.24 10.34 21.29
CA THR A 103 16.30 11.48 21.30
C THR A 103 16.12 12.13 19.92
N GLY A 104 17.08 11.94 19.02
CA GLY A 104 17.00 12.49 17.67
C GLY A 104 15.97 11.77 16.80
N SER A 105 15.20 12.52 16.02
CA SER A 105 14.35 11.98 14.96
C SER A 105 14.95 12.31 13.60
N LYS A 106 14.67 11.48 12.60
CA LYS A 106 15.13 11.70 11.23
C LYS A 106 13.98 11.65 10.26
N GLU A 107 13.80 12.71 9.48
CA GLU A 107 12.83 12.70 8.39
C GLU A 107 13.25 11.69 7.32
N VAL A 108 12.29 10.87 6.89
CA VAL A 108 12.44 9.90 5.82
C VAL A 108 11.36 10.16 4.79
N ARG A 109 11.77 10.40 3.55
CA ARG A 109 10.88 10.57 2.39
C ARG A 109 10.90 9.30 1.56
N ILE A 110 9.72 8.77 1.28
CA ILE A 110 9.53 7.54 0.52
C ILE A 110 9.14 7.90 -0.92
N PRO A 111 9.90 7.46 -1.94
CA PRO A 111 9.64 7.81 -3.33
C PRO A 111 8.36 7.15 -3.89
N SER A 112 7.95 7.59 -5.08
CA SER A 112 6.78 7.10 -5.83
C SER A 112 6.99 5.77 -6.58
N PHE A 113 8.05 5.00 -6.26
CA PHE A 113 8.43 3.84 -7.06
C PHE A 113 8.04 2.52 -6.38
N ASN A 114 7.04 1.82 -6.94
CA ASN A 114 6.54 0.57 -6.38
C ASN A 114 7.60 -0.54 -6.43
N GLY A 115 7.69 -1.34 -5.36
CA GLY A 115 8.66 -2.44 -5.26
C GLY A 115 10.12 -2.00 -5.08
N ALA A 116 10.37 -0.70 -4.86
CA ALA A 116 11.70 -0.22 -4.53
C ALA A 116 12.22 -0.88 -3.24
N GLN A 117 13.53 -1.01 -3.15
CA GLN A 117 14.22 -1.37 -1.91
C GLN A 117 15.07 -0.19 -1.47
N MET A 118 14.88 0.24 -0.22
CA MET A 118 15.63 1.32 0.40
C MET A 118 16.35 0.80 1.63
N LYS A 119 17.56 1.32 1.84
CA LYS A 119 18.37 0.98 2.99
C LYS A 119 18.88 2.23 3.68
N LYS A 120 18.71 2.28 5.01
CA LYS A 120 19.21 3.36 5.86
C LYS A 120 20.11 2.81 6.94
N ARG A 121 21.39 3.17 6.90
CA ARG A 121 22.32 2.94 8.01
C ARG A 121 22.29 4.15 8.94
N MET A 122 22.22 3.89 10.22
CA MET A 122 22.30 4.87 11.29
C MET A 122 23.38 4.42 12.26
N SER A 123 24.40 5.25 12.44
CA SER A 123 25.58 4.91 13.24
C SER A 123 25.65 5.78 14.48
N TYR A 124 25.69 5.15 15.66
CA TYR A 124 25.62 5.80 16.96
C TYR A 124 26.86 5.56 17.81
N GLU A 125 27.04 6.39 18.84
CA GLU A 125 28.01 6.12 19.90
C GLU A 125 27.57 4.92 20.76
N PRO A 126 28.51 4.17 21.37
CA PRO A 126 28.24 2.90 22.04
C PRO A 126 27.10 2.89 23.04
N ASP A 127 26.90 4.00 23.75
CA ASP A 127 25.88 4.18 24.76
C ASP A 127 24.50 4.47 24.17
N MET A 128 24.38 4.86 22.89
CA MET A 128 23.15 5.34 22.23
C MET A 128 22.44 6.51 22.94
N ILE A 129 22.98 6.99 24.05
CA ILE A 129 22.45 8.11 24.82
C ILE A 129 22.74 9.37 24.02
N ALA A 130 21.69 10.09 23.68
CA ALA A 130 21.85 11.43 23.15
C ALA A 130 22.53 12.32 24.20
N LYS A 131 23.66 12.90 23.82
CA LYS A 131 24.20 14.08 24.50
C LYS A 131 23.62 15.34 23.87
#